data_AF-A0A3D5D2L9-F1
#
_entry.id   AF-A0A3D5D2L9-F1
#
_cell.length_a   1.000
_cell.length_b   1.000
_cell.length_c   1.000
_cell.angle_alpha   90.00
_cell.angle_beta   90.00
_cell.angle_gamma   90.00
#
_symmetry.space_group_name_H-M   'P 1'
#
loop_
_entity.id
_entity.type
_entity.pdbx_description
1 polymer ?
#
loop_
_entity_poly.entity_id
_entity_poly.type
_entity_poly.pdbx_seq_one_letter_code
_entity_poly.pdbx_strand_id
1 'polypeptide(L)' 'DDTLVIWGGEFGRTPMSEARKTPGRNHHIDAFTMWFAGGGVKAGHVVGETDEFGFDSVEQECHVHDL' A
#
# COMPACT_ATOMS: atom_id res chain seq x y z
N ASP A 1 23.40 -3.06 -8.92
CA ASP A 1 22.21 -2.63 -9.68
C ASP A 1 21.28 -3.76 -10.11
N ASP A 2 21.71 -5.03 -9.99
CA ASP A 2 20.92 -6.20 -10.43
C ASP A 2 20.03 -6.82 -9.34
N THR A 3 20.15 -6.38 -8.08
CA THR A 3 19.31 -6.87 -6.98
C THR A 3 18.08 -6.00 -6.84
N LEU A 4 16.90 -6.62 -6.91
CA LEU A 4 15.64 -6.00 -6.52
C LEU A 4 15.34 -6.29 -5.04
N VAL A 5 15.11 -5.24 -4.27
CA VAL A 5 14.58 -5.31 -2.91
C VAL A 5 13.10 -4.96 -2.96
N ILE A 6 12.28 -5.82 -2.36
CA ILE A 6 10.84 -5.62 -2.20
C ILE A 6 10.55 -5.55 -0.71
N TRP A 7 9.76 -4.57 -0.31
CA TRP A 7 9.31 -4.44 1.07
C TRP A 7 7.84 -4.03 1.10
N GLY A 8 7.08 -4.67 1.99
CA GLY A 8 5.67 -4.39 2.15
C GLY A 8 5.12 -5.12 3.37
N GLY A 9 3.85 -4.82 3.67
CA GLY A 9 3.04 -5.57 4.62
C GLY A 9 2.07 -6.52 3.92
N GLU A 10 1.20 -7.15 4.70
CA GLU A 10 0.08 -7.97 4.22
C GLU A 10 -1.23 -7.17 4.17
N PHE A 11 -1.31 -6.06 4.92
CA PHE A 11 -2.48 -5.21 5.05
C PHE A 11 -2.07 -3.78 5.39
N GLY A 12 -2.90 -2.84 4.96
CA GLY A 12 -2.78 -1.43 5.27
C GLY A 12 -3.47 -1.12 6.58
N ARG A 13 -3.67 0.17 6.83
CA ARG A 13 -4.24 0.64 8.08
C ARG A 13 -5.15 1.85 7.85
N THR A 14 -6.40 1.78 8.32
CA THR A 14 -7.32 2.91 8.24
C THR A 14 -7.02 3.97 9.32
N PRO A 15 -7.56 5.20 9.22
CA PRO A 15 -7.57 6.17 10.30
C PRO A 15 -8.65 5.90 11.37
N MET A 16 -9.43 4.83 11.23
CA MET A 16 -10.48 4.43 12.17
C MET A 16 -9.95 3.42 13.18
N SER A 17 -10.47 3.38 14.40
CA SER A 17 -10.17 2.26 15.32
C SER A 17 -11.07 1.07 15.08
N GLU A 18 -10.54 -0.13 15.34
CA GLU A 18 -11.27 -1.39 15.28
C GLU A 18 -12.52 -1.38 16.18
N ALA A 19 -12.36 -0.93 17.43
CA ALA A 19 -13.46 -0.85 18.39
C ALA A 19 -14.35 0.39 18.21
N ARG A 20 -14.04 1.30 17.26
CA ARG A 20 -14.73 2.58 16.99
C ARG A 20 -14.97 3.49 18.22
N LYS A 21 -14.23 3.26 19.31
CA LYS A 21 -14.40 3.94 20.61
C LYS A 21 -13.28 4.93 20.93
N THR A 22 -12.13 4.78 20.26
CA THR A 22 -10.98 5.68 20.40
C THR A 22 -10.47 6.07 19.02
N PRO A 23 -9.70 7.14 18.88
CA PRO A 23 -8.82 7.29 17.72
C PRO A 23 -7.88 6.08 17.64
N GLY A 24 -7.53 5.65 16.44
CA GLY A 24 -6.65 4.51 16.25
C GLY A 24 -6.54 4.10 14.80
N ARG A 25 -5.76 3.04 14.56
CA ARG A 25 -5.64 2.42 13.24
C ARG A 25 -6.28 1.04 13.28
N ASN A 26 -7.18 0.73 12.36
CA ASN A 26 -7.73 -0.61 12.16
C ASN A 26 -6.94 -1.35 11.08
N HIS A 27 -7.10 -2.67 11.01
CA HIS A 27 -6.66 -3.45 9.86
C HIS A 27 -7.41 -2.98 8.61
N HIS A 28 -6.67 -2.82 7.51
CA HIS A 28 -7.24 -2.47 6.21
C HIS A 28 -6.76 -3.45 5.16
N ILE A 29 -7.65 -4.33 4.71
CA ILE A 29 -7.29 -5.37 3.74
C ILE A 29 -7.40 -4.86 2.30
N ASP A 30 -8.16 -3.79 2.07
CA ASP A 30 -8.52 -3.36 0.73
C ASP A 30 -7.46 -2.46 0.07
N ALA A 31 -6.61 -1.80 0.85
CA ALA A 31 -5.53 -0.96 0.31
C ALA A 31 -4.30 -0.91 1.23
N PHE A 32 -3.11 -1.08 0.64
CA PHE A 32 -1.82 -0.97 1.32
C PHE A 32 -0.69 -0.62 0.34
N THR A 33 0.46 -0.20 0.88
CA THR A 33 1.62 0.21 0.07
C THR A 33 2.75 -0.81 0.17
N MET A 34 3.38 -1.10 -0.97
CA MET A 34 4.66 -1.79 -1.06
C MET A 34 5.66 -0.87 -1.75
N TRP A 35 6.96 -1.03 -1.49
CA TRP A 35 8.01 -0.33 -2.22
C TRP A 35 9.06 -1.28 -2.76
N PHE A 36 9.66 -0.84 -3.87
CA PHE A 36 10.63 -1.58 -4.66
C PHE A 36 11.88 -0.70 -4.85
N ALA A 37 13.07 -1.26 -4.72
CA ALA A 37 14.30 -0.54 -5.07
C ALA A 37 15.39 -1.47 -5.62
N GLY A 38 16.27 -0.94 -6.47
CA GLY A 38 17.30 -1.72 -7.16
C GLY A 38 16.76 -2.44 -8.40
N GLY A 39 17.45 -3.43 -8.95
CA GLY A 39 16.97 -4.24 -10.09
C GLY A 39 16.56 -3.45 -11.34
N GLY A 40 17.06 -2.21 -11.50
CA GLY A 40 16.69 -1.31 -12.60
C GLY A 40 15.32 -0.62 -12.48
N VAL A 41 14.60 -0.67 -11.35
CA VAL A 41 13.33 0.09 -11.22
C VAL A 41 13.58 1.60 -11.30
N LYS A 42 12.67 2.31 -11.97
CA LYS A 42 12.70 3.76 -12.08
C LYS A 42 12.44 4.41 -10.71
N ALA A 43 13.42 5.13 -10.18
CA ALA A 43 13.30 5.83 -8.91
C ALA A 43 12.22 6.94 -8.97
N GLY A 44 11.52 7.14 -7.84
CA GLY A 44 10.50 8.18 -7.69
C GLY A 44 9.22 7.95 -8.51
N HIS A 45 9.03 6.75 -9.05
CA HIS A 45 7.79 6.39 -9.73
C HIS A 45 6.78 5.81 -8.73
N VAL A 46 5.52 6.25 -8.84
CA VAL A 46 4.39 5.76 -8.05
C VAL A 46 3.41 5.11 -9.03
N VAL A 47 2.90 3.94 -8.65
CA VAL A 47 1.86 3.21 -9.38
C VAL A 47 0.68 3.05 -8.44
N GLY A 48 -0.50 3.41 -8.92
CA GLY A 48 -1.73 3.40 -8.16
C GLY A 48 -1.91 4.59 -7.21
N GLU A 49 -3.15 4.80 -6.81
CA GLU A 49 -3.58 5.85 -5.90
C GLU A 49 -4.80 5.36 -5.11
N THR A 50 -4.90 5.79 -3.85
CA THR A 50 -6.10 5.62 -3.02
C THR A 50 -6.90 6.91 -3.00
N ASP A 51 -8.17 6.83 -2.62
CA ASP A 51 -8.98 8.03 -2.36
C ASP A 51 -8.33 9.00 -1.33
N GLU A 52 -8.92 10.18 -1.19
CA GLU A 52 -8.44 11.24 -0.28
C GLU A 52 -8.37 10.82 1.20
N PHE A 53 -9.05 9.73 1.57
CA PHE A 53 -9.06 9.18 2.92
C PHE A 53 -8.06 8.03 3.09
N GLY A 54 -7.42 7.57 2.01
CA GLY A 54 -6.55 6.40 2.00
C GLY A 54 -7.33 5.10 2.19
N PHE A 55 -8.59 5.06 1.76
CA PHE A 55 -9.51 3.95 1.99
C PHE A 55 -9.58 3.02 0.77
N ASP A 56 -10.18 3.44 -0.33
CA ASP A 56 -10.29 2.61 -1.53
C ASP A 56 -9.17 2.91 -2.54
N SER A 57 -8.71 1.89 -3.27
CA SER A 57 -7.85 2.10 -4.46
C SER A 57 -8.70 2.68 -5.59
N VAL A 58 -8.26 3.79 -6.18
CA VAL A 58 -9.03 4.54 -7.20
C VAL A 58 -8.33 4.60 -8.56
N GLU A 59 -7.04 4.29 -8.63
CA GLU A 59 -6.27 4.24 -9.87
C GLU A 59 -5.29 3.06 -9.85
N GLN A 60 -5.10 2.42 -11.01
CA GLN A 60 -4.07 1.40 -11.28
C GLN A 60 -3.89 0.36 -10.15
N GLU A 61 -5.01 -0.17 -9.66
CA GLU A 61 -5.03 -1.23 -8.65
C GLU A 61 -4.24 -2.45 -9.14
N CYS A 62 -3.45 -3.04 -8.23
CA CYS A 62 -2.66 -4.24 -8.49
C CYS A 62 -2.85 -5.21 -7.33
N HIS A 63 -3.25 -6.44 -7.65
CA HIS A 63 -3.34 -7.50 -6.65
C HIS A 63 -1.94 -8.04 -6.34
N VAL A 64 -1.68 -8.47 -5.10
CA VAL A 64 -0.37 -9.00 -4.68
C VAL A 64 0.10 -10.24 -5.49
N HIS A 65 -0.84 -10.94 -6.13
CA HIS A 65 -0.53 -12.08 -7.01
C HIS A 65 0.00 -11.66 -8.39
N ASP A 66 -0.25 -10.41 -8.78
CA ASP A 66 0.16 -9.84 -10.06
C ASP A 66 1.47 -9.04 -9.94
N LEU A 67 2.07 -8.99 -8.74
CA LEU A 67 3.36 -8.38 -8.44
C LEU A 67 4.55 -9.28 -8.79
#